data_AF-A0A5M3M7F5-F1
#
_entry.id   AF-A0A5M3M7F5-F1
#
_cell.length_a   1.000
_cell.length_b   1.000
_cell.length_c   1.000
_cell.angle_alpha   90.00
_cell.angle_beta   90.00
_cell.angle_gamma   90.00
#
_symmetry.space_group_name_H-M   'P 1'
#
loop_
_entity.id
_entity.type
_entity.pdbx_description
1 polymer ?
#
loop_
_entity_poly.entity_id
_entity_poly.type
_entity_poly.pdbx_seq_one_letter_code
_entity_poly.pdbx_strand_id
1 'polypeptide(L)'
;PEDRPGLPTFEEYKQLESNYLNCLSPRKRDKALITQAMFDKIWDVLQAPELCTIENPQFRFWVRKMFRLSHHHRQHYSQHPAGEPDIPPVVLHENRPVAVVEQLYDLLCYCHEQASHGGRDKTCAVIRQHYSWVPKELTAQFVKACPTCSLKRSGNVDFAL
;
A
#
# COMPACT_ATOMS: atom_id res chain seq x y z
N PRO A 1 -2.40 14.95 0.12
CA PRO A 1 -1.33 14.59 -0.85
C PRO A 1 -1.32 15.63 -1.98
N GLU A 2 -0.15 15.93 -2.53
CA GLU A 2 -0.03 16.85 -3.66
C GLU A 2 -0.20 16.10 -4.98
N ASP A 3 -0.87 16.73 -5.94
CA ASP A 3 -1.01 16.17 -7.28
C ASP A 3 0.35 16.15 -8.00
N ARG A 4 0.62 15.05 -8.72
CA ARG A 4 1.86 14.91 -9.49
C ARG A 4 1.62 15.13 -10.98
N PRO A 5 2.35 16.05 -11.64
CA PRO A 5 2.23 16.26 -13.09
C PRO A 5 2.41 14.96 -13.88
N GLY A 6 1.53 14.73 -14.87
CA GLY A 6 1.59 13.53 -15.71
C GLY A 6 1.03 12.25 -15.08
N LEU A 7 0.48 12.32 -13.86
CA LEU A 7 -0.21 11.24 -13.17
C LEU A 7 -1.68 11.61 -12.90
N PRO A 8 -2.54 10.64 -12.54
CA PRO A 8 -3.86 10.96 -12.02
C PRO A 8 -3.75 11.87 -10.80
N THR A 9 -4.64 12.85 -10.70
CA THR A 9 -4.81 13.68 -9.50
C THR A 9 -5.24 12.83 -8.31
N PHE A 10 -5.06 13.36 -7.11
CA PHE A 10 -5.54 12.74 -5.89
C PHE A 10 -7.06 12.55 -5.91
N GLU A 11 -7.80 13.53 -6.44
CA GLU A 11 -9.26 13.46 -6.58
C GLU A 11 -9.67 12.31 -7.52
N GLU A 12 -9.07 12.22 -8.71
CA GLU A 12 -9.33 11.11 -9.64
C GLU A 12 -8.99 9.77 -8.98
N TYR A 13 -7.85 9.67 -8.28
CA TYR A 13 -7.51 8.47 -7.53
C TYR A 13 -8.58 8.10 -6.49
N LYS A 14 -9.13 9.05 -5.72
CA LYS A 14 -10.20 8.77 -4.75
C LYS A 14 -11.47 8.24 -5.41
N GLN A 15 -11.79 8.69 -6.63
CA GLN A 15 -12.88 8.14 -7.41
C GLN A 15 -12.60 6.69 -7.82
N LEU A 16 -11.38 6.39 -8.29
CA LEU A 16 -10.95 5.02 -8.64
C LEU A 16 -10.98 4.09 -7.42
N GLU A 17 -10.47 4.53 -6.27
CA GLU A 17 -10.49 3.79 -5.01
C GLU A 17 -11.93 3.46 -4.59
N SER A 18 -12.82 4.45 -4.65
CA SER A 18 -14.23 4.28 -4.31
C SER A 18 -14.93 3.32 -5.26
N ASN A 19 -14.69 3.44 -6.56
CA ASN A 19 -15.21 2.52 -7.58
C ASN A 19 -14.72 1.09 -7.36
N TYR A 20 -13.43 0.90 -7.06
CA TYR A 20 -12.86 -0.39 -6.72
C TYR A 20 -13.58 -1.03 -5.52
N LEU A 21 -13.76 -0.29 -4.42
CA LEU A 21 -14.45 -0.80 -3.23
C LEU A 21 -15.91 -1.12 -3.48
N ASN A 22 -16.60 -0.31 -4.28
CA ASN A 22 -18.01 -0.49 -4.62
C ASN A 22 -18.26 -1.75 -5.47
N CYS A 23 -17.28 -2.16 -6.30
CA CYS A 23 -17.34 -3.40 -7.06
C CYS A 23 -17.11 -4.66 -6.20
N LEU A 24 -16.69 -4.53 -4.94
CA LEU A 24 -16.49 -5.67 -4.04
C LEU A 24 -17.77 -6.00 -3.26
N SER A 25 -17.96 -7.29 -2.99
CA SER A 25 -18.98 -7.73 -2.03
C SER A 25 -18.65 -7.20 -0.63
N PRO A 26 -19.66 -6.99 0.24
CA PRO A 26 -19.44 -6.44 1.59
C PRO A 26 -18.35 -7.20 2.35
N ARG A 27 -18.37 -8.53 2.30
CA ARG A 27 -17.38 -9.40 2.96
C ARG A 27 -15.94 -9.21 2.46
N LYS A 28 -15.75 -8.82 1.19
CA LYS A 28 -14.42 -8.55 0.63
C LYS A 28 -13.95 -7.12 0.92
N ARG A 29 -14.89 -6.16 0.94
CA ARG A 29 -14.62 -4.72 1.10
C ARG A 29 -13.87 -4.41 2.39
N ASP A 30 -14.31 -4.97 3.52
CA ASP A 30 -13.80 -4.64 4.85
C ASP A 30 -12.30 -4.88 5.02
N LYS A 31 -11.71 -5.79 4.24
CA LYS A 31 -10.29 -6.20 4.35
C LYS A 31 -9.50 -5.98 3.06
N ALA A 32 -10.13 -5.39 2.04
CA ALA A 32 -9.53 -5.19 0.72
C ALA A 32 -8.42 -4.15 0.76
N LEU A 33 -8.62 -3.10 1.55
CA LEU A 33 -7.64 -2.07 1.84
C LEU A 33 -7.51 -1.92 3.35
N ILE A 34 -6.31 -1.58 3.83
CA ILE A 34 -6.04 -1.39 5.25
C ILE A 34 -5.98 0.11 5.53
N THR A 35 -6.94 0.64 6.28
CA THR A 35 -6.87 2.03 6.78
C THR A 35 -5.87 2.13 7.93
N GLN A 36 -5.41 3.33 8.26
CA GLN A 36 -4.56 3.54 9.44
C GLN A 36 -5.22 2.98 10.72
N ALA A 37 -6.52 3.24 10.91
CA ALA A 37 -7.25 2.70 12.06
C ALA A 37 -7.31 1.16 12.09
N MET A 38 -7.36 0.48 10.93
CA MET A 38 -7.27 -0.97 10.87
C MET A 38 -5.84 -1.46 11.11
N PHE A 39 -4.84 -0.73 10.61
CA PHE A 39 -3.43 -0.99 10.86
C PHE A 39 -3.11 -0.94 12.36
N ASP A 40 -3.60 0.06 13.09
CA ASP A 40 -3.39 0.20 14.53
C ASP A 40 -3.99 -0.99 15.31
N LYS A 41 -5.17 -1.48 14.89
CA LYS A 41 -5.75 -2.70 15.48
C LYS A 41 -4.95 -3.96 15.14
N ILE A 42 -4.44 -4.06 13.92
CA ILE A 42 -3.55 -5.15 13.51
C ILE A 42 -2.29 -5.14 14.38
N TRP A 43 -1.72 -3.95 14.59
CA TRP A 43 -0.58 -3.72 15.45
C TRP A 43 -0.81 -4.19 16.89
N ASP A 44 -1.89 -3.72 17.51
CA ASP A 44 -2.22 -4.06 18.91
C ASP A 44 -2.34 -5.58 19.11
N VAL A 45 -3.00 -6.28 18.17
CA VAL A 45 -3.13 -7.74 18.21
C VAL A 45 -1.78 -8.44 18.09
N LEU A 46 -0.85 -7.91 17.29
CA LEU A 46 0.47 -8.50 17.10
C LEU A 46 1.45 -8.19 18.24
N GLN A 47 1.33 -7.01 18.87
CA GLN A 47 2.13 -6.62 20.03
C GLN A 47 1.77 -7.41 21.29
N ALA A 48 0.47 -7.65 21.52
CA ALA A 48 -0.02 -8.33 22.71
C ALA A 48 -0.90 -9.55 22.33
N PRO A 49 -0.31 -10.63 21.78
CA PRO A 49 -1.09 -11.75 21.24
C PRO A 49 -1.94 -12.47 22.28
N GLU A 50 -1.58 -12.46 23.56
CA GLU A 50 -2.37 -13.10 24.62
C GLU A 50 -3.60 -12.29 25.05
N LEU A 51 -3.65 -10.99 24.70
CA LEU A 51 -4.73 -10.11 25.12
C LEU A 51 -6.00 -10.38 24.30
N CYS A 52 -6.98 -11.04 24.93
CA CYS A 52 -8.22 -11.45 24.26
C CYS A 52 -9.29 -10.34 24.17
N THR A 53 -9.05 -9.17 24.75
CA THR A 53 -9.98 -8.03 24.77
C THR A 53 -9.93 -7.19 23.49
N ILE A 54 -8.88 -7.32 22.68
CA ILE A 54 -8.74 -6.59 21.41
C ILE A 54 -9.61 -7.28 20.35
N GLU A 55 -10.62 -6.56 19.86
CA GLU A 55 -11.51 -7.00 18.78
C GLU A 55 -12.14 -8.39 19.03
N ASN A 56 -12.78 -8.96 18.02
CA ASN A 56 -13.38 -10.30 18.12
C ASN A 56 -12.37 -11.43 17.79
N PRO A 57 -12.64 -12.69 18.20
CA PRO A 57 -11.74 -13.82 17.94
C PRO A 57 -11.43 -14.08 16.46
N GLN A 58 -12.39 -13.84 15.56
CA GLN A 58 -12.18 -14.05 14.12
C GLN A 58 -11.20 -13.03 13.54
N PHE A 59 -11.27 -11.78 14.00
CA PHE A 59 -10.31 -10.73 13.63
C PHE A 59 -8.91 -11.11 14.09
N ARG A 60 -8.74 -11.48 15.37
CA ARG A 60 -7.42 -11.88 15.91
C ARG A 60 -6.81 -13.06 15.17
N PHE A 61 -7.61 -14.08 14.87
CA PHE A 61 -7.16 -15.22 14.08
C PHE A 61 -6.70 -14.80 12.67
N TRP A 62 -7.49 -13.96 11.99
CA TRP A 62 -7.13 -13.42 10.69
C TRP A 62 -5.83 -12.62 10.74
N VAL A 63 -5.66 -11.75 11.75
CA VAL A 63 -4.45 -10.94 11.91
C VAL A 63 -3.20 -11.82 12.04
N ARG A 64 -3.20 -12.77 12.98
CA ARG A 64 -2.05 -13.66 13.21
C ARG A 64 -1.75 -14.57 12.02
N LYS A 65 -2.77 -14.88 11.21
CA LYS A 65 -2.61 -15.68 9.99
C LYS A 65 -1.97 -14.88 8.86
N MET A 66 -2.35 -13.62 8.69
CA MET A 66 -1.97 -12.82 7.52
C MET A 66 -0.74 -11.95 7.74
N PHE A 67 -0.51 -11.49 8.97
CA PHE A 67 0.49 -10.47 9.27
C PHE A 67 1.52 -10.95 10.28
N ARG A 68 2.67 -10.27 10.29
CA ARG A 68 3.73 -10.44 11.28
C ARG A 68 4.26 -9.08 11.66
N LEU A 69 4.72 -8.96 12.90
CA LEU A 69 5.38 -7.76 13.39
C LEU A 69 6.89 -7.95 13.28
N SER A 70 7.53 -7.16 12.43
CA SER A 70 8.99 -7.10 12.39
C SER A 70 9.43 -6.01 13.34
N HIS A 71 9.97 -6.43 14.47
CA HIS A 71 10.86 -5.61 15.23
C HIS A 71 12.16 -5.60 14.44
N HIS A 72 12.64 -4.45 13.99
CA HIS A 72 14.01 -4.33 13.51
C HIS A 72 14.92 -4.65 14.70
N HIS A 73 15.13 -5.94 14.97
CA HIS A 73 16.11 -6.39 15.93
C HIS A 73 17.43 -5.92 15.32
N ARG A 74 18.13 -5.02 16.02
CA ARG A 74 19.49 -4.55 15.71
C ARG A 74 20.44 -5.76 15.77
N GLN A 75 20.28 -6.71 14.86
CA GLN A 75 21.25 -7.78 14.65
C GLN A 75 22.36 -7.14 13.84
N HIS A 76 23.52 -6.99 14.48
CA HIS A 76 24.85 -6.85 13.86
C HIS A 76 25.55 -5.50 13.70
N TYR A 77 25.19 -4.38 14.34
CA TYR A 77 26.18 -3.31 14.59
C TYR A 77 25.97 -2.62 15.95
N SER A 78 26.82 -3.00 16.90
CA SER A 78 27.02 -2.41 18.23
C SER A 78 27.74 -1.05 18.17
N GLN A 79 27.35 -0.17 17.25
CA GLN A 79 27.87 1.21 17.14
C GLN A 79 26.80 2.15 16.55
N HIS A 80 25.76 2.47 17.32
CA HIS A 80 25.00 3.71 17.09
C HIS A 80 25.20 4.61 18.31
N PRO A 81 25.51 5.90 18.11
CA PRO A 81 25.64 6.85 19.21
C PRO A 81 24.32 6.93 19.98
N ALA A 82 24.41 7.03 21.30
CA ALA A 82 23.26 7.15 22.18
C ALA A 82 22.41 8.37 21.79
N GLY A 83 21.19 8.15 21.31
CA GLY A 83 20.25 9.24 20.97
C GLY A 83 19.37 9.03 19.74
N GLU A 84 19.64 8.03 18.88
CA GLU A 84 18.71 7.72 17.78
C GLU A 84 17.45 7.02 18.30
N PRO A 85 16.25 7.49 17.92
CA PRO A 85 14.99 6.86 18.31
C PRO A 85 14.94 5.44 17.73
N ASP A 86 14.44 4.50 18.53
CA ASP A 86 14.21 3.14 18.04
C ASP A 86 13.27 3.18 16.84
N ILE A 87 13.65 2.47 15.77
CA ILE A 87 12.81 2.34 14.59
C ILE A 87 11.53 1.62 15.04
N PRO A 88 10.34 2.22 14.86
CA PRO A 88 9.10 1.58 15.25
C PRO A 88 8.99 0.24 14.49
N PRO A 89 8.51 -0.83 15.15
CA PRO A 89 8.24 -2.07 14.45
C PRO A 89 7.37 -1.85 13.20
N VAL A 90 7.39 -2.78 12.25
CA VAL A 90 6.63 -2.67 11.00
C VAL A 90 5.74 -3.89 10.84
N VAL A 91 4.47 -3.67 10.49
CA VAL A 91 3.54 -4.75 10.12
C VAL A 91 3.88 -5.22 8.72
N LEU A 92 4.20 -6.50 8.60
CA LEU A 92 4.56 -7.15 7.35
C LEU A 92 3.47 -8.14 6.91
N HIS A 93 3.27 -8.23 5.60
CA HIS A 93 2.65 -9.36 4.92
C HIS A 93 3.58 -9.84 3.81
N GLU A 94 3.80 -11.14 3.69
CA GLU A 94 4.76 -11.72 2.72
C GLU A 94 6.17 -11.06 2.77
N ASN A 95 6.64 -10.73 3.98
CA ASN A 95 7.91 -10.05 4.26
C ASN A 95 8.04 -8.63 3.66
N ARG A 96 6.91 -7.98 3.34
CA ARG A 96 6.87 -6.59 2.86
C ARG A 96 5.96 -5.74 3.75
N PRO A 97 6.31 -4.47 4.00
CA PRO A 97 5.43 -3.50 4.67
C PRO A 97 4.03 -3.49 4.06
N VAL A 98 3.00 -3.53 4.92
CA VAL A 98 1.60 -3.43 4.50
C VAL A 98 1.29 -1.99 4.12
N ALA A 99 0.82 -1.76 2.89
CA ALA A 99 0.38 -0.44 2.46
C ALA A 99 -0.93 -0.04 3.17
N VAL A 100 -0.99 1.20 3.65
CA VAL A 100 -2.22 1.80 4.20
C VAL A 100 -2.89 2.71 3.18
N VAL A 101 -4.22 2.80 3.23
CA VAL A 101 -5.07 3.58 2.29
C VAL A 101 -4.59 5.02 2.16
N GLU A 102 -4.27 5.64 3.29
CA GLU A 102 -3.90 7.04 3.41
C GLU A 102 -2.59 7.37 2.67
N GLN A 103 -1.74 6.37 2.43
CA GLN A 103 -0.47 6.48 1.70
C GLN A 103 -0.55 5.93 0.27
N LEU A 104 -1.67 5.31 -0.10
CA LEU A 104 -1.76 4.48 -1.29
C LEU A 104 -1.65 5.29 -2.58
N TYR A 105 -2.12 6.54 -2.58
CA TYR A 105 -1.95 7.45 -3.71
C TYR A 105 -0.47 7.72 -4.00
N ASP A 106 0.29 8.15 -2.99
CA ASP A 106 1.71 8.48 -3.14
C ASP A 106 2.54 7.26 -3.53
N LEU A 107 2.20 6.09 -2.97
CA LEU A 107 2.79 4.80 -3.33
C LEU A 107 2.55 4.47 -4.81
N LEU A 108 1.30 4.59 -5.29
CA LEU A 108 0.96 4.30 -6.68
C LEU A 108 1.66 5.27 -7.64
N CYS A 109 1.70 6.56 -7.30
CA CYS A 109 2.44 7.56 -8.07
C CYS A 109 3.92 7.17 -8.19
N TYR A 110 4.59 6.98 -7.04
CA TYR A 110 6.01 6.62 -6.98
C TYR A 110 6.30 5.34 -7.76
N CYS A 111 5.55 4.26 -7.52
CA CYS A 111 5.81 2.98 -8.17
C CYS A 111 5.51 3.01 -9.68
N HIS A 112 4.54 3.81 -10.12
CA HIS A 112 4.23 3.94 -11.54
C HIS A 112 5.29 4.76 -12.30
N GLU A 113 5.81 5.82 -11.67
CA GLU A 113 6.96 6.59 -12.17
C GLU A 113 8.21 5.71 -12.27
N GLN A 114 8.52 4.95 -11.23
CA GLN A 114 9.63 3.98 -11.22
C GLN A 114 9.45 2.87 -12.26
N ALA A 115 8.21 2.50 -12.57
CA ALA A 115 7.90 1.60 -13.68
C ALA A 115 8.04 2.27 -15.07
N SER A 116 8.43 3.54 -15.12
CA SER A 116 8.54 4.38 -16.32
C SER A 116 7.22 4.43 -17.10
N HIS A 117 6.11 4.67 -16.40
CA HIS A 117 4.76 4.61 -16.96
C HIS A 117 4.44 3.24 -17.60
N GLY A 118 4.97 2.18 -17.01
CA GLY A 118 4.72 0.81 -17.45
C GLY A 118 3.27 0.38 -17.22
N GLY A 119 2.81 -0.60 -18.00
CA GLY A 119 1.50 -1.20 -17.81
C GLY A 119 1.31 -1.80 -16.42
N ARG A 120 0.08 -2.24 -16.12
CA ARG A 120 -0.34 -2.84 -14.84
C ARG A 120 0.69 -3.81 -14.26
N ASP A 121 1.13 -4.78 -15.05
CA ASP A 121 1.98 -5.86 -14.54
C ASP A 121 3.39 -5.37 -14.17
N LYS A 122 3.96 -4.41 -14.93
CA LYS A 122 5.23 -3.77 -14.59
C LYS A 122 5.11 -2.91 -13.33
N THR A 123 4.04 -2.11 -13.22
CA THR A 123 3.77 -1.30 -12.02
C THR A 123 3.58 -2.19 -10.78
N CYS A 124 2.80 -3.27 -10.87
CA CYS A 124 2.65 -4.23 -9.78
C CYS A 124 3.96 -4.94 -9.41
N ALA A 125 4.87 -5.17 -10.37
CA ALA A 125 6.18 -5.73 -10.07
C ALA A 125 7.01 -4.78 -9.19
N VAL A 126 7.01 -3.47 -9.52
CA VAL A 126 7.66 -2.44 -8.70
C VAL A 126 7.03 -2.36 -7.31
N ILE A 127 5.69 -2.34 -7.21
CA ILE A 127 4.99 -2.31 -5.92
C ILE A 127 5.45 -3.48 -5.02
N ARG A 128 5.51 -4.71 -5.55
CA ARG A 128 5.92 -5.91 -4.78
C ARG A 128 7.38 -5.91 -4.34
N GLN A 129 8.22 -5.02 -4.86
CA GLN A 129 9.58 -4.82 -4.37
C GLN A 129 9.61 -4.06 -3.05
N HIS A 130 8.57 -3.29 -2.74
CA HIS A 130 8.56 -2.35 -1.62
C HIS A 130 7.42 -2.59 -0.62
N TYR A 131 6.24 -2.99 -1.10
CA TYR A 131 5.02 -3.05 -0.31
C TYR A 131 4.21 -4.31 -0.59
N SER A 132 3.31 -4.62 0.34
CA SER A 132 2.26 -5.63 0.20
C SER A 132 0.87 -4.99 0.36
N TRP A 133 -0.17 -5.80 0.15
CA TRP A 133 -1.57 -5.41 0.36
C TRP A 133 -2.11 -4.31 -0.57
N VAL A 134 -1.49 -4.13 -1.73
CA VAL A 134 -1.98 -3.23 -2.79
C VAL A 134 -2.78 -4.01 -3.84
N PRO A 135 -4.08 -3.72 -4.05
CA PRO A 135 -4.88 -4.45 -5.02
C PRO A 135 -4.42 -4.25 -6.46
N LYS A 136 -4.23 -5.36 -7.17
CA LYS A 136 -3.86 -5.36 -8.60
C LYS A 136 -4.90 -4.65 -9.47
N GLU A 137 -6.18 -4.78 -9.14
CA GLU A 137 -7.26 -4.15 -9.89
C GLU A 137 -7.28 -2.63 -9.73
N LEU A 138 -7.11 -2.13 -8.49
CA LEU A 138 -6.94 -0.70 -8.24
C LEU A 138 -5.71 -0.14 -8.96
N THR A 139 -4.59 -0.89 -8.95
CA THR A 139 -3.39 -0.53 -9.74
C THR A 139 -3.71 -0.45 -11.24
N ALA A 140 -4.49 -1.39 -11.77
CA ALA A 140 -4.87 -1.40 -13.18
C ALA A 140 -5.72 -0.17 -13.56
N GLN A 141 -6.68 0.20 -12.70
CA GLN A 141 -7.50 1.39 -12.87
C GLN A 141 -6.66 2.67 -12.83
N PHE A 142 -5.74 2.78 -11.88
CA PHE A 142 -4.81 3.91 -11.78
C PHE A 142 -3.95 4.08 -13.04
N VAL A 143 -3.31 3.00 -13.50
CA VAL A 143 -2.51 3.02 -14.74
C VAL A 143 -3.35 3.37 -15.96
N LYS A 144 -4.61 2.91 -16.03
CA LYS A 144 -5.53 3.26 -17.10
C LYS A 144 -5.90 4.73 -17.10
N ALA A 145 -6.06 5.34 -15.92
CA ALA A 145 -6.41 6.75 -15.76
C ALA A 145 -5.20 7.70 -15.95
N CYS A 146 -3.96 7.18 -15.95
CA CYS A 146 -2.78 8.03 -16.10
C CYS A 146 -2.81 8.82 -17.43
N PRO A 147 -2.72 10.17 -17.38
CA PRO A 147 -2.80 11.01 -18.58
C PRO A 147 -1.60 10.76 -19.51
N THR A 148 -0.39 10.60 -18.97
CA THR A 148 0.81 10.28 -19.74
C THR A 148 0.67 8.96 -20.51
N CYS A 149 0.11 7.94 -19.86
CA CYS A 149 -0.15 6.64 -20.50
C CYS A 149 -1.27 6.71 -21.53
N SER A 150 -2.31 7.52 -21.27
CA SER A 150 -3.45 7.70 -22.16
C SER A 150 -3.04 8.38 -23.47
N LEU A 151 -2.23 9.44 -23.39
CA LEU A 151 -1.70 10.14 -24.56
C LEU A 151 -0.83 9.21 -25.43
N LYS A 152 0.09 8.46 -24.82
CA LYS A 152 0.93 7.47 -25.52
C LYS A 152 0.11 6.40 -26.23
N ARG A 153 -1.03 5.97 -25.65
CA ARG A 153 -1.91 4.95 -26.23
C ARG A 153 -2.74 5.47 -27.40
N SER A 154 -3.14 6.73 -27.35
CA SER A 154 -3.95 7.37 -28.40
C SER A 154 -3.14 7.75 -29.65
N GLY A 155 -1.83 7.50 -29.68
CA GLY A 155 -0.97 7.73 -30.84
C GLY A 155 -0.50 9.17 -31.04
N ASN A 156 -0.87 10.10 -30.16
CA ASN A 156 -0.31 11.46 -30.14
C ASN A 156 1.04 11.44 -29.41
N VAL A 157 2.07 10.98 -30.13
CA VAL A 157 3.45 11.01 -29.66
C VAL A 157 4.12 12.25 -30.23
N ASP A 158 3.86 13.40 -29.63
CA ASP A 158 4.75 14.56 -29.70
C ASP A 158 4.52 15.38 -28.44
N PHE A 159 5.37 15.17 -27.45
CA PHE A 159 5.95 16.17 -26.53
C PHE A 159 6.79 15.40 -25.51
N ALA A 160 7.98 15.02 -25.97
CA ALA A 160 9.12 14.86 -25.08
C ALA A 160 9.80 16.23 -25.00
N LEU A 161 9.63 16.91 -23.86
CA LEU A 161 10.57 17.90 -23.32
C LEU A 161 10.61 17.71 -21.81
#